data_AF-A0A9X2KKJ5-F1
#
_entry.id   AF-A0A9X2KKJ5-F1
#
_cell.length_a   1.000
_cell.length_b   1.000
_cell.length_c   1.000
_cell.angle_alpha   90.00
_cell.angle_beta   90.00
_cell.angle_gamma   90.00
#
_symmetry.space_group_name_H-M   'P 1'
#
loop_
_entity.id
_entity.type
_entity.pdbx_description
1 polymer ?
#
loop_
_entity_poly.entity_id
_entity_poly.type
_entity_poly.pdbx_seq_one_letter_code
_entity_poly.pdbx_strand_id
1 'polypeptide(L)'
;MAARPTPAPSPIATPSPAAPRFIAADLIRRQWAKAENRAGCAPVAFTDEGGGGGTPRPATFSGGWAVAFDVPGTRSAYGVAGPGLLSADRGPPYAQTRRLARQWPYFMELDQLERPSFAGFGLEGARPYRADNPEGRGENSLAYVRIHRQHCTYNVWSRLGRAHLEVLLGGLQLLPVEN
;
A
#
# COMPACT_ATOMS: atom_id res chain seq x y z
N MET A 1 -39.88 21.84 -52.26
CA MET A 1 -38.72 22.27 -51.44
C MET A 1 -38.84 21.58 -50.09
N ALA A 2 -38.00 20.58 -49.80
CA ALA A 2 -38.03 19.87 -48.52
C ALA A 2 -36.85 20.35 -47.65
N ALA A 3 -37.14 20.79 -46.43
CA ALA A 3 -36.16 21.32 -45.49
C ALA A 3 -35.23 20.21 -44.98
N ARG A 4 -33.92 20.50 -44.91
CA ARG A 4 -32.90 19.61 -44.34
C ARG A 4 -33.03 19.56 -42.80
N PRO A 5 -32.91 18.38 -42.17
CA PRO A 5 -32.90 18.28 -40.72
C PRO A 5 -31.60 18.83 -40.12
N THR A 6 -31.74 19.58 -39.03
CA THR A 6 -30.66 20.19 -38.24
C THR A 6 -29.82 19.11 -37.54
N PRO A 7 -28.47 19.23 -37.48
CA PRO A 7 -27.65 18.30 -36.71
C PRO A 7 -27.87 18.47 -35.20
N ALA A 8 -28.06 17.34 -34.50
CA ALA A 8 -28.20 17.30 -33.06
C ALA A 8 -26.87 17.69 -32.36
N PRO A 9 -26.92 18.38 -31.20
CA PRO A 9 -25.72 18.73 -30.44
C PRO A 9 -25.03 17.48 -29.89
N SER A 10 -23.71 17.38 -30.07
CA SER A 10 -22.89 16.32 -29.50
C SER A 10 -22.93 16.35 -27.96
N PRO A 11 -22.98 15.19 -27.29
CA PRO A 11 -22.95 15.16 -25.83
C PRO A 11 -21.59 15.67 -25.33
N ILE A 12 -21.63 16.56 -24.33
CA ILE A 12 -20.47 17.07 -23.60
C ILE A 12 -19.77 15.86 -22.95
N ALA A 13 -18.54 15.59 -23.35
CA ALA A 13 -17.72 14.56 -22.73
C ALA A 13 -17.52 14.88 -21.25
N THR A 14 -18.02 14.03 -20.36
CA THR A 14 -17.74 14.09 -18.92
C THR A 14 -16.23 13.94 -18.71
N PRO A 15 -15.56 14.82 -17.93
CA PRO A 15 -14.15 14.65 -17.66
C PRO A 15 -13.94 13.31 -16.93
N SER A 16 -13.08 12.47 -17.51
CA SER A 16 -12.65 11.21 -16.88
C SER A 16 -12.02 11.54 -15.52
N PRO A 17 -12.32 10.78 -14.44
CA PRO A 17 -11.70 11.02 -13.15
C PRO A 17 -10.17 10.99 -13.30
N ALA A 18 -9.51 12.04 -12.81
CA ALA A 18 -8.06 12.14 -12.85
C ALA A 18 -7.45 10.88 -12.21
N ALA A 19 -6.42 10.32 -12.85
CA ALA A 19 -5.72 9.15 -12.33
C ALA A 19 -5.28 9.39 -10.88
N PRO A 20 -5.30 8.37 -10.01
CA PRO A 20 -4.91 8.52 -8.61
C PRO A 20 -3.52 9.15 -8.51
N ARG A 21 -3.40 10.23 -7.72
CA ARG A 21 -2.09 10.86 -7.49
C ARG A 21 -1.31 10.01 -6.49
N PHE A 22 -0.32 9.29 -6.98
CA PHE A 22 0.57 8.48 -6.17
C PHE A 22 1.61 9.33 -5.44
N ILE A 23 1.75 9.10 -4.13
CA ILE A 23 2.70 9.79 -3.28
C ILE A 23 4.09 9.16 -3.47
N ALA A 24 5.10 9.99 -3.72
CA ALA A 24 6.49 9.59 -3.96
C ALA A 24 6.69 8.56 -5.10
N ALA A 25 5.81 8.58 -6.11
CA ALA A 25 5.77 7.62 -7.21
C ALA A 25 7.15 7.38 -7.87
N ASP A 26 7.85 8.45 -8.26
CA ASP A 26 9.14 8.34 -8.94
C ASP A 26 10.20 7.70 -8.05
N LEU A 27 10.20 8.02 -6.75
CA LEU A 27 11.15 7.43 -5.82
C LEU A 27 10.86 5.94 -5.63
N ILE A 28 9.59 5.57 -5.47
CA ILE A 28 9.16 4.18 -5.35
C ILE A 28 9.58 3.40 -6.59
N ARG A 29 9.30 3.90 -7.80
CA ARG A 29 9.74 3.27 -9.05
C ARG A 29 11.26 3.08 -9.11
N ARG A 30 12.03 4.10 -8.73
CA ARG A 30 13.51 4.02 -8.70
C ARG A 30 14.04 3.00 -7.70
N GLN A 31 13.40 2.84 -6.53
CA GLN A 31 13.80 1.81 -5.57
C GLN A 31 13.37 0.42 -6.03
N TRP A 32 12.13 0.28 -6.47
CA TRP A 32 11.61 -0.98 -7.02
C TRP A 32 12.41 -1.48 -8.22
N ALA A 33 12.83 -0.60 -9.12
CA ALA A 33 13.60 -0.97 -10.31
C ALA A 33 14.96 -1.63 -9.97
N LYS A 34 15.48 -1.40 -8.76
CA LYS A 34 16.72 -2.02 -8.26
C LYS A 34 16.49 -3.35 -7.55
N ALA A 35 15.22 -3.71 -7.29
CA ALA A 35 14.87 -4.86 -6.50
C ALA A 35 15.01 -6.16 -7.31
N GLU A 36 15.62 -7.17 -6.71
CA GLU A 36 15.79 -8.49 -7.33
C GLU A 36 14.44 -9.18 -7.63
N ASN A 37 13.41 -8.88 -6.84
CA ASN A 37 12.06 -9.45 -6.97
C ASN A 37 11.15 -8.66 -7.94
N ARG A 38 11.65 -7.63 -8.64
CA ARG A 38 10.84 -6.76 -9.51
C ARG A 38 10.08 -7.49 -10.62
N ALA A 39 10.56 -8.66 -11.05
CA ALA A 39 9.90 -9.48 -12.06
C ALA A 39 8.62 -10.18 -11.56
N GLY A 40 8.47 -10.39 -10.24
CA GLY A 40 7.33 -11.09 -9.64
C GLY A 40 6.50 -10.25 -8.67
N CYS A 41 6.97 -9.05 -8.34
CA CYS A 41 6.32 -8.12 -7.42
C CYS A 41 6.20 -6.74 -8.09
N ALA A 42 4.99 -6.27 -8.34
CA ALA A 42 4.77 -4.88 -8.77
C ALA A 42 5.06 -3.90 -7.62
N PRO A 43 5.46 -2.64 -7.91
CA PRO A 43 5.56 -1.61 -6.89
C PRO A 43 4.16 -1.22 -6.40
N VAL A 44 4.10 -0.73 -5.16
CA VAL A 44 2.88 -0.20 -4.55
C VAL A 44 3.16 1.18 -3.99
N ALA A 45 2.14 2.03 -3.96
CA ALA A 45 2.27 3.39 -3.46
C ALA A 45 0.99 3.81 -2.73
N PHE A 46 1.11 4.81 -1.87
CA PHE A 46 -0.03 5.44 -1.22
C PHE A 46 -0.66 6.47 -2.15
N THR A 47 -1.97 6.52 -2.21
CA THR A 47 -2.75 7.63 -2.78
C THR A 47 -3.25 8.58 -1.70
N ASP A 48 -3.23 8.14 -0.44
CA ASP A 48 -3.54 8.93 0.75
C ASP A 48 -2.55 8.55 1.87
N GLU A 49 -1.90 9.54 2.45
CA GLU A 49 -0.99 9.38 3.59
C GLU A 49 -1.58 9.88 4.90
N GLY A 50 -2.90 10.12 4.96
CA GLY A 50 -3.62 10.46 6.19
C GLY A 50 -3.16 11.76 6.85
N GLY A 51 -2.62 12.69 6.06
CA GLY A 51 -2.06 13.95 6.57
C GLY A 51 -0.70 13.81 7.26
N GLY A 52 0.01 12.69 7.06
CA GLY A 52 1.34 12.47 7.64
C GLY A 52 2.40 13.49 7.20
N GLY A 53 2.29 14.04 5.98
CA GLY A 53 3.15 15.12 5.48
C GLY A 53 4.65 14.82 5.50
N GLY A 54 5.00 13.54 5.44
CA GLY A 54 6.37 13.08 5.60
C GLY A 54 7.22 13.31 4.35
N THR A 55 8.51 13.53 4.57
CA THR A 55 9.49 13.64 3.48
C THR A 55 9.92 12.25 3.03
N PRO A 56 9.66 11.85 1.76
CA PRO A 56 10.00 10.52 1.29
C PRO A 56 11.52 10.35 1.09
N ARG A 57 12.03 9.17 1.43
CA ARG A 57 13.42 8.78 1.18
C ARG A 57 13.58 7.29 0.95
N PRO A 58 14.68 6.86 0.31
CA PRO A 58 15.06 5.45 0.31
C PRO A 58 15.19 4.91 1.74
N ALA A 59 14.76 3.67 1.92
CA ALA A 59 15.00 2.91 3.14
C ALA A 59 15.61 1.56 2.78
N THR A 60 16.45 1.05 3.68
CA THR A 60 17.02 -0.29 3.54
C THR A 60 16.07 -1.28 4.16
N PHE A 61 15.73 -2.33 3.41
CA PHE A 61 15.01 -3.49 3.88
C PHE A 61 15.81 -4.73 3.47
N SER A 62 15.77 -5.82 4.25
CA SER A 62 16.50 -7.05 3.93
C SER A 62 15.92 -7.68 2.66
N GLY A 63 16.50 -7.32 1.52
CA GLY A 63 16.04 -7.66 0.17
C GLY A 63 14.88 -6.79 -0.33
N GLY A 64 14.75 -6.72 -1.65
CA GLY A 64 13.66 -6.00 -2.32
C GLY A 64 13.86 -4.49 -2.38
N TRP A 65 12.81 -3.72 -2.05
CA TRP A 65 12.81 -2.25 -2.06
C TRP A 65 12.01 -1.69 -0.88
N ALA A 66 12.35 -0.47 -0.45
CA ALA A 66 11.55 0.26 0.54
C ALA A 66 11.66 1.78 0.37
N VAL A 67 10.57 2.46 0.69
CA VAL A 67 10.51 3.92 0.82
C VAL A 67 9.92 4.25 2.19
N ALA A 68 10.62 5.09 2.93
CA ALA A 68 10.18 5.61 4.23
C ALA A 68 9.86 7.09 4.11
N PHE A 69 8.97 7.56 4.98
CA PHE A 69 8.58 8.95 5.11
C PHE A 69 8.98 9.42 6.50
N ASP A 70 9.78 10.49 6.55
CA ASP A 70 10.24 11.10 7.79
C ASP A 70 9.34 12.30 8.13
N VAL A 71 8.90 12.45 9.38
CA VAL A 71 8.23 13.67 9.87
C VAL A 71 9.13 14.37 10.89
N PRO A 72 8.90 15.64 11.26
CA PRO A 72 9.72 16.33 12.25
C PRO A 72 9.88 15.51 13.54
N GLY A 73 11.13 15.28 13.94
CA GLY A 73 11.47 14.51 15.14
C GLY A 73 11.29 12.99 15.03
N THR A 74 10.76 12.45 13.92
CA THR A 74 10.54 11.01 13.74
C THR A 74 11.01 10.54 12.36
N ARG A 75 12.18 9.90 12.33
CA ARG A 75 12.69 9.20 11.15
C ARG A 75 11.92 7.87 10.94
N SER A 76 11.67 7.50 9.69
CA SER A 76 10.87 6.33 9.29
C SER A 76 9.50 6.33 9.96
N ALA A 77 8.86 7.50 10.05
CA ALA A 77 7.57 7.66 10.69
C ALA A 77 6.52 6.74 10.08
N TYR A 78 6.56 6.53 8.77
CA TYR A 78 5.77 5.51 8.09
C TYR A 78 6.46 5.11 6.78
N GLY A 79 5.92 4.12 6.08
CA GLY A 79 6.40 3.76 4.77
C GLY A 79 5.90 2.42 4.27
N VAL A 80 6.45 2.03 3.12
CA VAL A 80 6.12 0.80 2.42
C VAL A 80 7.37 0.12 1.89
N ALA A 81 7.35 -1.21 1.95
CA ALA A 81 8.39 -2.06 1.41
C ALA A 81 7.78 -3.25 0.67
N GLY A 82 8.44 -3.65 -0.41
CA GLY A 82 8.27 -4.97 -1.02
C GLY A 82 9.48 -5.83 -0.67
N PRO A 83 9.52 -6.44 0.53
CA PRO A 83 10.60 -7.35 0.89
C PRO A 83 10.70 -8.48 -0.13
N GLY A 84 11.90 -9.02 -0.31
CA GLY A 84 12.13 -10.15 -1.22
C GLY A 84 11.15 -11.32 -0.96
N LEU A 85 10.97 -12.17 -1.98
CA LEU A 85 10.07 -13.34 -1.88
C LEU A 85 10.52 -14.26 -0.74
N LEU A 86 9.69 -14.42 0.30
CA LEU A 86 9.91 -15.43 1.32
C LEU A 86 9.28 -16.75 0.88
N SER A 87 9.86 -17.89 1.22
CA SER A 87 9.23 -19.20 0.94
C SER A 87 7.82 -19.31 1.55
N ALA A 88 7.58 -18.63 2.68
CA ALA A 88 6.27 -18.53 3.33
C ALA A 88 5.21 -17.78 2.48
N ASP A 89 5.65 -16.99 1.50
CA ASP A 89 4.77 -16.26 0.57
C ASP A 89 4.19 -17.16 -0.52
N ARG A 90 4.71 -18.39 -0.64
CA ARG A 90 4.21 -19.43 -1.55
C ARG A 90 3.00 -20.12 -0.93
N GLY A 91 1.98 -20.34 -1.74
CA GLY A 91 0.75 -21.04 -1.35
C GLY A 91 -0.51 -20.35 -1.86
N PRO A 92 -1.66 -21.04 -1.83
CA PRO A 92 -2.89 -20.50 -2.35
C PRO A 92 -3.42 -19.35 -1.48
N PRO A 93 -4.14 -18.36 -2.06
CA PRO A 93 -4.61 -17.18 -1.33
C PRO A 93 -5.35 -17.48 -0.03
N TYR A 94 -6.25 -18.48 -0.02
CA TYR A 94 -7.03 -18.85 1.17
C TYR A 94 -6.14 -19.26 2.37
N ALA A 95 -5.01 -19.93 2.11
CA ALA A 95 -4.09 -20.36 3.16
C ALA A 95 -3.36 -19.16 3.76
N GLN A 96 -3.01 -18.18 2.91
CA GLN A 96 -2.36 -16.93 3.31
C GLN A 96 -3.31 -16.06 4.13
N THR A 97 -4.57 -15.92 3.71
CA THR A 97 -5.64 -15.22 4.45
C THR A 97 -5.80 -15.80 5.84
N ARG A 98 -6.02 -17.12 5.93
CA ARG A 98 -6.20 -17.82 7.21
C ARG A 98 -4.97 -17.73 8.11
N ARG A 99 -3.76 -17.70 7.54
CA ARG A 99 -2.53 -17.53 8.32
C ARG A 99 -2.47 -16.13 8.91
N LEU A 100 -2.61 -15.09 8.09
CA LEU A 100 -2.53 -13.70 8.54
C LEU A 100 -3.62 -13.36 9.57
N ALA A 101 -4.86 -13.82 9.34
CA ALA A 101 -5.97 -13.62 10.28
C ALA A 101 -5.79 -14.32 11.63
N ARG A 102 -4.98 -15.39 11.71
CA ARG A 102 -4.62 -16.03 13.00
C ARG A 102 -3.37 -15.43 13.64
N GLN A 103 -2.44 -14.98 12.82
CA GLN A 103 -1.15 -14.47 13.26
C GLN A 103 -1.29 -13.08 13.87
N TRP A 104 -2.10 -12.22 13.25
CA TRP A 104 -2.19 -10.81 13.62
C TRP A 104 -3.44 -10.50 14.45
N PRO A 105 -3.36 -9.53 15.38
CA PRO A 105 -4.48 -9.12 16.20
C PRO A 105 -5.57 -8.38 15.43
N TYR A 106 -5.22 -7.73 14.32
CA TYR A 106 -6.16 -7.08 13.42
C TYR A 106 -6.00 -7.59 11.99
N PHE A 107 -7.10 -7.56 11.26
CA PHE A 107 -7.18 -8.02 9.88
C PHE A 107 -8.12 -7.10 9.09
N MET A 108 -7.77 -6.79 7.85
CA MET A 108 -8.52 -5.90 6.97
C MET A 108 -8.48 -6.42 5.54
N GLU A 109 -9.65 -6.49 4.90
CA GLU A 109 -9.74 -6.65 3.44
C GLU A 109 -9.46 -5.30 2.77
N LEU A 110 -8.74 -5.31 1.65
CA LEU A 110 -8.32 -4.13 0.91
C LEU A 110 -9.21 -3.97 -0.33
N ASP A 111 -10.39 -3.40 -0.13
CA ASP A 111 -11.44 -3.30 -1.14
C ASP A 111 -11.09 -2.40 -2.34
N GLN A 112 -10.11 -1.52 -2.17
CA GLN A 112 -9.59 -0.68 -3.25
C GLN A 112 -8.68 -1.46 -4.22
N LEU A 113 -8.33 -2.71 -3.91
CA LEU A 113 -7.51 -3.60 -4.73
C LEU A 113 -8.34 -4.80 -5.23
N GLU A 114 -7.87 -5.47 -6.28
CA GLU A 114 -8.52 -6.69 -6.77
C GLU A 114 -8.56 -7.77 -5.68
N ARG A 115 -9.71 -8.40 -5.47
CA ARG A 115 -9.87 -9.42 -4.43
C ARG A 115 -9.33 -10.79 -4.89
N PRO A 116 -8.79 -11.62 -3.96
CA PRO A 116 -8.53 -11.29 -2.56
C PRO A 116 -7.25 -10.47 -2.38
N SER A 117 -7.38 -9.31 -1.72
CA SER A 117 -6.27 -8.48 -1.24
C SER A 117 -6.57 -8.10 0.21
N PHE A 118 -5.61 -8.27 1.10
CA PHE A 118 -5.85 -8.18 2.54
C PHE A 118 -4.58 -7.88 3.32
N ALA A 119 -4.74 -7.42 4.55
CA ALA A 119 -3.67 -7.12 5.48
C ALA A 119 -3.94 -7.74 6.86
N GLY A 120 -2.91 -8.34 7.45
CA GLY A 120 -2.86 -8.61 8.90
C GLY A 120 -1.93 -7.60 9.56
N PHE A 121 -2.35 -6.97 10.66
CA PHE A 121 -1.60 -5.88 11.26
C PHE A 121 -1.74 -5.77 12.79
N GLY A 122 -0.82 -5.03 13.40
CA GLY A 122 -0.66 -4.85 14.84
C GLY A 122 0.67 -4.15 15.14
N LEU A 123 1.21 -4.35 16.34
CA LEU A 123 2.59 -3.99 16.63
C LEU A 123 3.56 -4.99 15.97
N GLU A 124 4.74 -4.51 15.61
CA GLU A 124 5.84 -5.33 15.09
C GLU A 124 6.04 -6.61 15.93
N GLY A 125 6.20 -7.73 15.22
CA GLY A 125 6.20 -9.07 15.80
C GLY A 125 4.80 -9.68 15.96
N ALA A 126 3.78 -9.15 15.26
CA ALA A 126 2.38 -9.59 15.37
C ALA A 126 1.81 -9.50 16.79
N ARG A 127 2.25 -8.49 17.54
CA ARG A 127 1.82 -8.25 18.92
C ARG A 127 0.57 -7.36 18.93
N PRO A 128 -0.34 -7.56 19.90
CA PRO A 128 -1.44 -6.62 20.13
C PRO A 128 -0.90 -5.26 20.59
N TYR A 129 -1.68 -4.19 20.35
CA TYR A 129 -1.43 -2.90 20.99
C TYR A 129 -1.57 -3.03 22.50
N ARG A 130 -0.82 -2.20 23.23
CA ARG A 130 -0.87 -2.22 24.69
C ARG A 130 -2.19 -1.62 25.19
N ALA A 131 -2.70 -2.11 26.30
CA ALA A 131 -3.96 -1.63 26.88
C ALA A 131 -3.88 -0.14 27.28
N ASP A 132 -2.71 0.34 27.68
CA ASP A 132 -2.43 1.74 28.03
C ASP A 132 -2.11 2.63 26.82
N ASN A 133 -1.94 2.05 25.63
CA ASN A 133 -1.73 2.75 24.36
C ASN A 133 -2.45 2.02 23.20
N PRO A 134 -3.79 1.99 23.20
CA PRO A 134 -4.56 1.22 22.21
C PRO A 134 -4.37 1.73 20.78
N GLU A 135 -3.93 2.98 20.63
CA GLU A 135 -3.65 3.62 19.34
C GLU A 135 -2.22 3.39 18.84
N GLY A 136 -1.33 2.82 19.66
CA GLY A 136 0.05 2.50 19.24
C GLY A 136 0.90 3.70 18.83
N ARG A 137 0.56 4.93 19.28
CA ARG A 137 1.31 6.13 18.90
C ARG A 137 2.75 6.05 19.41
N GLY A 138 3.71 6.34 18.53
CA GLY A 138 5.15 6.23 18.82
C GLY A 138 5.71 4.81 18.80
N GLU A 139 4.85 3.79 18.69
CA GLU A 139 5.23 2.38 18.56
C GLU A 139 5.33 1.96 17.10
N ASN A 140 5.99 0.85 16.80
CA ASN A 140 6.09 0.35 15.44
C ASN A 140 4.84 -0.47 15.08
N SER A 141 3.80 0.19 14.55
CA SER A 141 2.70 -0.52 13.89
C SER A 141 3.19 -1.07 12.55
N LEU A 142 2.87 -2.33 12.26
CA LEU A 142 3.28 -3.04 11.06
C LEU A 142 2.11 -3.85 10.50
N ALA A 143 2.00 -3.85 9.18
CA ALA A 143 1.06 -4.66 8.43
C ALA A 143 1.81 -5.52 7.41
N TYR A 144 1.40 -6.79 7.32
CA TYR A 144 1.73 -7.67 6.21
C TYR A 144 0.58 -7.69 5.23
N VAL A 145 0.84 -7.24 4.01
CA VAL A 145 -0.16 -7.06 2.95
C VAL A 145 0.04 -8.09 1.85
N ARG A 146 -1.06 -8.73 1.45
CA ARG A 146 -1.15 -9.60 0.28
C ARG A 146 -2.04 -8.94 -0.76
N ILE A 147 -1.53 -8.86 -1.98
CA ILE A 147 -2.27 -8.31 -3.12
C ILE A 147 -2.55 -9.45 -4.11
N HIS A 148 -3.77 -9.50 -4.65
CA HIS A 148 -4.15 -10.49 -5.65
C HIS A 148 -3.17 -10.50 -6.82
N ARG A 149 -2.88 -11.69 -7.35
CA ARG A 149 -1.90 -11.95 -8.44
C ARG A 149 -0.45 -11.54 -8.14
N GLN A 150 -0.15 -11.04 -6.94
CA GLN A 150 1.22 -10.79 -6.50
C GLN A 150 1.71 -11.97 -5.66
N HIS A 151 2.98 -12.34 -5.84
CA HIS A 151 3.60 -13.45 -5.10
C HIS A 151 4.27 -13.00 -3.80
N CYS A 152 4.04 -11.75 -3.39
CA CYS A 152 4.88 -11.04 -2.46
C CYS A 152 4.06 -10.60 -1.25
N THR A 153 4.69 -10.60 -0.07
CA THR A 153 4.14 -9.92 1.10
C THR A 153 4.74 -8.53 1.14
N TYR A 154 3.90 -7.49 1.10
CA TYR A 154 4.35 -6.11 1.30
C TYR A 154 4.30 -5.76 2.78
N ASN A 155 5.22 -4.94 3.22
CA ASN A 155 5.22 -4.38 4.57
C ASN A 155 4.79 -2.92 4.50
N VAL A 156 3.79 -2.56 5.28
CA VAL A 156 3.38 -1.17 5.50
C VAL A 156 3.51 -0.90 6.99
N TRP A 157 4.15 0.20 7.37
CA TRP A 157 4.34 0.53 8.78
C TRP A 157 3.97 1.97 9.09
N SER A 158 3.64 2.23 10.35
CA SER A 158 3.45 3.57 10.88
C SER A 158 3.83 3.64 12.36
N ARG A 159 4.48 4.74 12.74
CA ARG A 159 4.74 5.18 14.11
C ARG A 159 3.78 6.28 14.55
N LEU A 160 2.93 6.76 13.64
CA LEU A 160 1.89 7.75 13.91
C LEU A 160 0.63 7.12 14.53
N GLY A 161 0.59 5.78 14.58
CA GLY A 161 -0.42 5.00 15.27
C GLY A 161 -1.26 4.12 14.34
N ARG A 162 -2.14 3.32 14.95
CA ARG A 162 -3.02 2.35 14.28
C ARG A 162 -3.93 3.01 13.25
N ALA A 163 -4.66 4.06 13.63
CA ALA A 163 -5.57 4.75 12.72
C ALA A 163 -4.83 5.27 11.46
N HIS A 164 -3.61 5.78 11.62
CA HIS A 164 -2.80 6.20 10.48
C HIS A 164 -2.38 5.01 9.60
N LEU A 165 -2.02 3.87 10.19
CA LEU A 165 -1.72 2.66 9.43
C LEU A 165 -2.94 2.19 8.61
N GLU A 166 -4.14 2.22 9.19
CA GLU A 166 -5.39 1.85 8.50
C GLU A 166 -5.68 2.78 7.31
N VAL A 167 -5.42 4.09 7.44
CA VAL A 167 -5.51 5.04 6.31
C VAL A 167 -4.51 4.69 5.21
N LEU A 168 -3.25 4.42 5.56
CA LEU A 168 -2.24 4.00 4.58
C LEU A 168 -2.64 2.71 3.85
N LEU A 169 -3.25 1.76 4.57
CA LEU A 169 -3.74 0.51 3.99
C LEU A 169 -4.92 0.74 3.04
N GLY A 170 -5.88 1.60 3.42
CA GLY A 170 -7.01 1.96 2.56
C GLY A 170 -6.59 2.78 1.32
N GLY A 171 -5.49 3.55 1.43
CA GLY A 171 -4.89 4.31 0.34
C GLY A 171 -3.84 3.53 -0.46
N LEU A 172 -3.60 2.25 -0.18
CA LEU A 172 -2.57 1.48 -0.88
C LEU A 172 -3.07 1.00 -2.25
N GLN A 173 -2.29 1.29 -3.29
CA GLN A 173 -2.59 0.94 -4.68
C GLN A 173 -1.36 0.33 -5.38
N LEU A 174 -1.60 -0.53 -6.37
CA LEU A 174 -0.55 -0.95 -7.30
C LEU A 174 -0.09 0.28 -8.10
N LEU A 175 1.21 0.54 -8.09
CA LEU A 175 1.80 1.63 -8.85
C LEU A 175 2.08 1.11 -10.27
N PRO A 176 1.49 1.71 -11.32
CA PRO A 176 1.81 1.33 -12.69
C PRO A 176 3.32 1.44 -12.93
N VAL A 177 3.85 0.59 -13.80
CA VAL A 177 5.22 0.70 -14.29
C VAL A 177 5.13 1.01 -15.77
N GLU A 178 5.72 2.13 -16.17
CA GLU A 178 5.81 2.47 -17.59
C GLU A 178 6.91 1.59 -18.18
N ASN A 179 6.58 0.89 -19.27
CA ASN A 179 7.52 0.07 -20.04
C ASN A 179 8.47 0.93 -20.86
#